data_AF-A0A495PM34-F1
#
_entry.id   AF-A0A495PM34-F1
#
_cell.length_a   1.000
_cell.length_b   1.000
_cell.length_c   1.000
_cell.angle_alpha   90.00
_cell.angle_beta   90.00
_cell.angle_gamma   90.00
#
_symmetry.space_group_name_H-M   'P 1'
#
loop_
_entity.id
_entity.type
_entity.pdbx_description
1 polymer ?
#
loop_
_entity_poly.entity_id
_entity_poly.type
_entity_poly.pdbx_seq_one_letter_code
_entity_poly.pdbx_strand_id
1 'polypeptide(L)'
;MFNFENFNFYLFLDSTPWIMKLNIFIALFFISLALIFFISIIWIRIFKIYRNEKKRKQQGLLIDFLNSYLFDEDFNKELEIKNFKENHLKTPLEIKVTIKEILHFHENLKGESARDLEVLFRNLGLVEFTLMDLDDGRWFTTARAINALSELSIEVPNDRIEAYLNESRNEVRQQSQLYFLKLAKEQPLKFLDKTVRPLTTWQQIYIENALKNFYKGPAPDFSQWLDHELTSVVEFSIRMIARYNQFENIPKLIPFLKSKNDTLKCEAINSLTNLEDTGLLELLIPDFSENSRIIKLQILEAVKQLGSYEDLKRVGAQLAPIDWELRIKYHNIEQGFLPEKKELIYSQFMLEKRFEI
;
A
#
# COMPACT_ATOMS: atom_id res chain seq x y z
N MET A 1 -38.41 14.55 65.80
CA MET A 1 -37.43 13.90 66.69
C MET A 1 -36.54 13.01 65.86
N PHE A 2 -35.42 13.55 65.36
CA PHE A 2 -34.24 12.81 64.92
C PHE A 2 -33.07 13.75 65.20
N ASN A 3 -32.42 13.55 66.36
CA ASN A 3 -31.22 14.28 66.74
C ASN A 3 -30.08 13.77 65.86
N PHE A 4 -29.57 14.61 64.97
CA PHE A 4 -28.22 14.44 64.45
C PHE A 4 -27.27 14.85 65.58
N GLU A 5 -26.83 13.87 66.38
CA GLU A 5 -25.65 14.08 67.20
C GLU A 5 -24.51 14.51 66.27
N ASN A 6 -23.91 15.66 66.58
CA ASN A 6 -22.71 16.14 65.93
C ASN A 6 -21.60 15.12 66.19
N PHE A 7 -21.47 14.14 65.31
CA PHE A 7 -20.34 13.22 65.27
C PHE A 7 -19.09 14.05 65.06
N ASN A 8 -18.39 14.36 66.15
CA ASN A 8 -17.13 15.09 66.11
C ASN A 8 -16.08 14.15 65.50
N PHE A 9 -16.03 14.12 64.16
CA PHE A 9 -15.14 13.30 63.35
C PHE A 9 -13.68 13.40 63.79
N TYR A 10 -13.29 14.56 64.31
CA TYR A 10 -11.97 14.81 64.91
C TYR A 10 -11.71 14.02 66.20
N LEU A 11 -12.67 13.94 67.13
CA LEU A 11 -12.54 13.14 68.38
C LEU A 11 -12.54 11.63 68.09
N PHE A 12 -13.31 11.20 67.10
CA PHE A 12 -13.31 9.80 66.64
C PHE A 12 -11.98 9.42 65.98
N LEU A 13 -11.43 10.27 65.11
CA LEU A 13 -10.12 10.01 64.53
C LEU A 13 -9.05 9.91 65.62
N ASP A 14 -9.01 10.81 66.60
CA ASP A 14 -7.90 10.83 67.56
C ASP A 14 -7.77 9.56 68.42
N SER A 15 -8.90 8.92 68.74
CA SER A 15 -8.97 7.68 69.56
C SER A 15 -8.73 6.37 68.78
N THR A 16 -8.57 6.43 67.45
CA THR A 16 -8.50 5.22 66.60
C THR A 16 -7.07 4.73 66.33
N PRO A 17 -6.85 3.40 66.23
CA PRO A 17 -5.55 2.84 65.90
C PRO A 17 -5.01 3.37 64.56
N TRP A 18 -3.68 3.54 64.46
CA TRP A 18 -3.02 4.11 63.28
C TRP A 18 -3.35 3.37 61.96
N ILE A 19 -3.55 2.05 62.04
CA ILE A 19 -3.93 1.20 60.90
C ILE A 19 -5.30 1.62 60.34
N MET A 20 -6.23 1.99 61.21
CA MET A 20 -7.58 2.40 60.81
C MET A 20 -7.56 3.79 60.16
N LYS A 21 -6.76 4.72 60.69
CA LYS A 21 -6.52 6.04 60.07
C LYS A 21 -5.94 5.90 58.67
N LEU A 22 -4.95 5.01 58.49
CA LEU A 22 -4.33 4.73 57.20
C LEU A 22 -5.34 4.14 56.20
N ASN A 23 -6.15 3.17 56.61
CA ASN A 23 -7.17 2.57 55.74
C ASN A 23 -8.23 3.59 55.31
N ILE A 24 -8.68 4.48 56.21
CA ILE A 24 -9.61 5.56 55.88
C ILE A 24 -8.98 6.52 54.87
N PHE A 25 -7.72 6.91 55.06
CA PHE A 25 -7.00 7.77 54.12
C PHE A 25 -6.87 7.13 52.73
N ILE A 26 -6.49 5.86 52.67
CA ILE A 26 -6.37 5.10 51.41
C ILE A 26 -7.74 4.98 50.72
N ALA A 27 -8.81 4.70 51.48
CA ALA A 27 -10.16 4.62 50.95
C ALA A 27 -10.62 5.96 50.36
N LEU A 28 -10.39 7.07 51.06
CA LEU A 28 -10.70 8.42 50.56
C LEU A 28 -9.88 8.76 49.31
N PHE A 29 -8.60 8.38 49.27
CA PHE A 29 -7.76 8.55 48.09
C PHE A 29 -8.33 7.80 46.89
N PHE A 30 -8.69 6.52 47.02
CA PHE A 30 -9.29 5.74 45.93
C PHE A 30 -10.67 6.27 45.51
N ILE A 31 -11.50 6.73 46.44
CA ILE A 31 -12.79 7.39 46.12
C ILE A 31 -12.54 8.68 45.32
N SER A 32 -11.58 9.50 45.73
CA SER A 32 -11.24 10.72 45.00
C SER A 32 -10.72 10.43 43.58
N LEU A 33 -9.88 9.41 43.43
CA LEU A 33 -9.36 8.96 42.15
C LEU A 33 -10.47 8.43 41.25
N ALA A 34 -11.39 7.62 41.79
CA ALA A 34 -12.56 7.13 41.07
C ALA A 34 -13.47 8.27 40.59
N LEU A 35 -13.69 9.30 41.43
CA LEU A 35 -14.45 10.48 41.05
C LEU A 35 -13.77 11.28 39.94
N ILE A 36 -12.44 11.47 40.01
CA ILE A 36 -11.68 12.14 38.95
C ILE A 36 -11.80 11.39 37.63
N PHE A 37 -11.62 10.06 37.64
CA PHE A 37 -11.79 9.24 36.44
C PHE A 37 -13.22 9.34 35.89
N PHE A 38 -14.23 9.25 36.76
CA PHE A 38 -15.63 9.36 36.36
C PHE A 38 -15.93 10.70 35.68
N ILE A 39 -15.51 11.81 36.30
CA ILE A 39 -15.66 13.17 35.74
C ILE A 39 -14.91 13.28 34.39
N SER A 40 -13.68 12.76 34.31
CA SER A 40 -12.90 12.80 33.07
C SER A 40 -13.58 12.05 31.92
N ILE A 41 -14.17 10.87 32.19
CA ILE A 41 -14.87 10.07 31.19
C ILE A 41 -16.12 10.80 30.70
N ILE A 42 -16.91 11.39 31.61
CA ILE A 42 -18.09 12.19 31.26
C ILE A 42 -17.68 13.39 30.41
N TRP A 43 -16.63 14.11 30.81
CA TRP A 43 -16.15 15.29 30.10
C TRP A 43 -15.67 14.94 28.68
N ILE A 44 -14.87 13.88 28.52
CA ILE A 44 -14.43 13.38 27.20
C ILE A 44 -15.65 12.99 26.35
N ARG A 45 -16.66 12.33 26.94
CA ARG A 45 -17.86 11.91 26.23
C ARG A 45 -18.68 13.11 25.74
N ILE A 46 -18.91 14.10 26.61
CA ILE A 46 -19.64 15.32 26.26
C ILE A 46 -18.90 16.09 25.16
N PHE A 47 -17.59 16.27 25.31
CA PHE A 47 -16.76 16.94 24.31
C PHE A 47 -16.80 16.21 22.96
N LYS A 48 -16.72 14.87 22.97
CA LYS A 48 -16.84 14.05 21.76
C LYS A 48 -18.22 14.17 21.11
N ILE A 49 -19.30 14.17 21.90
CA ILE A 49 -20.68 14.36 21.39
C ILE A 49 -20.80 15.73 20.73
N TYR A 50 -20.39 16.80 21.41
CA TYR A 50 -20.46 18.16 20.86
C TYR A 50 -19.66 18.29 19.57
N ARG A 51 -18.43 17.76 19.54
CA ARG A 51 -17.58 17.76 18.35
C ARG A 51 -18.20 16.94 17.20
N ASN A 52 -18.82 15.80 17.50
CA ASN A 52 -19.48 14.96 16.51
C ASN A 52 -20.73 15.63 15.94
N GLU A 53 -21.53 16.29 16.77
CA GLU A 53 -22.68 17.07 16.31
C GLU A 53 -22.24 18.22 15.42
N LYS A 54 -21.19 18.97 15.80
CA LYS A 54 -20.63 20.03 14.93
C LYS A 54 -20.13 19.47 13.60
N LYS A 55 -19.46 18.32 13.62
CA LYS A 55 -19.02 17.61 12.41
C LYS A 55 -20.21 17.23 11.52
N ARG A 56 -21.26 16.61 12.08
CA ARG A 56 -22.45 16.20 11.32
C ARG A 56 -23.17 17.39 10.68
N LYS A 57 -23.29 18.50 11.41
CA LYS A 57 -23.87 19.74 10.88
C LYS A 57 -23.06 20.28 9.70
N GLN A 58 -21.74 20.35 9.84
CA GLN A 58 -20.86 20.78 8.75
C GLN A 58 -20.96 19.83 7.54
N GLN A 59 -20.99 18.52 7.76
CA GLN A 59 -21.14 17.54 6.68
C GLN A 59 -22.46 17.72 5.94
N GLY A 60 -23.58 17.88 6.65
CA GLY A 60 -24.88 18.12 6.03
C GLY A 60 -24.89 19.39 5.17
N LEU A 61 -24.44 20.51 5.75
CA LEU A 61 -24.33 21.79 5.03
C LEU A 61 -23.45 21.68 3.78
N LEU A 62 -22.35 20.94 3.87
CA LEU A 62 -21.45 20.76 2.74
C LEU A 62 -22.03 19.84 1.66
N ILE A 63 -22.74 18.78 2.04
CA ILE A 63 -23.41 17.91 1.05
C ILE A 63 -24.44 18.72 0.26
N ASP A 64 -25.25 19.53 0.93
CA ASP A 64 -26.24 20.39 0.27
C ASP A 64 -25.54 21.40 -0.66
N PHE A 65 -24.48 22.05 -0.17
CA PHE A 65 -23.67 22.98 -0.96
C PHE A 65 -23.02 22.31 -2.19
N LEU A 66 -22.44 21.12 -2.04
CA LEU A 66 -21.79 20.40 -3.13
C LEU A 66 -22.81 19.94 -4.18
N ASN A 67 -23.99 19.48 -3.75
CA ASN A 67 -25.05 19.09 -4.67
C ASN A 67 -25.53 20.29 -5.50
N SER A 68 -25.77 21.44 -4.88
CA SER A 68 -26.13 22.66 -5.61
C SER A 68 -24.98 23.12 -6.51
N TYR A 69 -23.75 23.17 -6.00
CA TYR A 69 -22.59 23.59 -6.79
C TYR A 69 -22.37 22.76 -8.06
N LEU A 70 -22.63 21.45 -8.00
CA LEU A 70 -22.38 20.52 -9.09
C LEU A 70 -23.55 20.36 -10.07
N PHE A 71 -24.79 20.53 -9.61
CA PHE A 71 -25.96 20.10 -10.37
C PHE A 71 -27.05 21.17 -10.55
N ASP A 72 -26.93 22.32 -9.88
CA ASP A 72 -27.88 23.43 -10.02
C ASP A 72 -27.34 24.47 -11.03
N GLU A 73 -28.04 24.62 -12.15
CA GLU A 73 -27.66 25.55 -13.23
C GLU A 73 -27.82 27.02 -12.82
N ASP A 74 -28.72 27.32 -11.88
CA ASP A 74 -28.96 28.67 -11.37
C ASP A 74 -28.01 29.05 -10.22
N PHE A 75 -27.08 28.15 -9.85
CA PHE A 75 -26.16 28.36 -8.74
C PHE A 75 -25.15 29.47 -9.04
N ASN A 76 -25.22 30.57 -8.30
CA ASN A 76 -24.24 31.64 -8.37
C ASN A 76 -22.92 31.22 -7.70
N LYS A 77 -22.06 30.52 -8.46
CA LYS A 77 -20.79 29.95 -8.00
C LYS A 77 -19.93 30.98 -7.25
N GLU A 78 -19.80 32.21 -7.76
CA GLU A 78 -18.94 33.23 -7.14
C GLU A 78 -19.45 33.67 -5.75
N LEU A 79 -20.74 34.04 -5.67
CA LEU A 79 -21.35 34.51 -4.44
C LEU A 79 -21.41 33.39 -3.38
N GLU A 80 -21.82 32.19 -3.78
CA GLU A 80 -22.01 31.08 -2.86
C GLU A 80 -20.69 30.51 -2.33
N ILE A 81 -19.63 30.43 -3.16
CA ILE A 81 -18.29 30.06 -2.69
C ILE A 81 -17.82 31.08 -1.65
N LYS A 82 -17.99 32.38 -1.90
CA LYS A 82 -17.61 33.44 -0.97
C LYS A 82 -18.38 33.31 0.35
N ASN A 83 -19.71 33.18 0.27
CA ASN A 83 -20.57 32.99 1.44
C ASN A 83 -20.18 31.76 2.25
N PHE A 84 -19.90 30.64 1.57
CA PHE A 84 -19.50 29.40 2.23
C PHE A 84 -18.15 29.54 2.92
N LYS A 85 -17.17 30.15 2.26
CA LYS A 85 -15.84 30.42 2.83
C LYS A 85 -15.94 31.31 4.07
N GLU A 86 -16.70 32.39 3.99
CA GLU A 86 -16.84 33.35 5.08
C GLU A 86 -17.63 32.79 6.27
N ASN A 87 -18.59 31.88 6.06
CA ASN A 87 -19.48 31.40 7.12
C ASN A 87 -19.17 30.00 7.64
N HIS A 88 -18.59 29.14 6.82
CA HIS A 88 -18.47 27.69 7.07
C HIS A 88 -17.03 27.17 7.01
N LEU A 89 -16.01 28.04 6.92
CA LEU A 89 -14.59 27.66 7.00
C LEU A 89 -13.83 28.43 8.09
N LYS A 90 -14.46 28.67 9.25
CA LYS A 90 -13.88 29.49 10.33
C LYS A 90 -12.98 28.72 11.28
N THR A 91 -13.29 27.44 11.50
CA THR A 91 -12.62 26.62 12.50
C THR A 91 -11.82 25.47 11.88
N PRO A 92 -10.73 25.00 12.52
CA PRO A 92 -9.95 23.87 12.02
C PRO A 92 -10.79 22.58 11.84
N LEU A 93 -11.86 22.41 12.62
CA LEU A 93 -12.76 21.27 12.45
C LEU A 93 -13.55 21.38 11.15
N GLU A 94 -14.11 22.55 10.85
CA GLU A 94 -14.89 22.79 9.64
C GLU A 94 -14.03 22.60 8.39
N ILE A 95 -12.84 23.21 8.36
CA ILE A 95 -11.88 23.06 7.26
C ILE A 95 -11.51 21.59 7.05
N LYS A 96 -11.17 20.86 8.12
CA LYS A 96 -10.80 19.43 8.03
C LYS A 96 -11.95 18.56 7.56
N VAL A 97 -13.19 18.88 7.95
CA VAL A 97 -14.38 18.18 7.46
C VAL A 97 -14.58 18.51 5.98
N THR A 98 -14.46 19.77 5.58
CA THR A 98 -14.65 20.18 4.19
C THR A 98 -13.65 19.53 3.24
N ILE A 99 -12.36 19.54 3.56
CA ILE A 99 -11.34 18.83 2.78
C ILE A 99 -11.71 17.35 2.64
N LYS A 100 -12.09 16.70 3.75
CA LYS A 100 -12.41 15.27 3.75
C LYS A 100 -13.62 14.95 2.84
N GLU A 101 -14.69 15.71 2.94
CA GLU A 101 -15.89 15.43 2.15
C GLU A 101 -15.70 15.77 0.66
N ILE A 102 -14.96 16.84 0.31
CA ILE A 102 -14.63 17.12 -1.10
C ILE A 102 -13.85 15.95 -1.69
N LEU A 103 -12.85 15.42 -0.97
CA LEU A 103 -12.11 14.23 -1.41
C LEU A 103 -13.03 13.01 -1.56
N HIS A 104 -13.95 12.81 -0.62
CA HIS A 104 -14.90 11.71 -0.71
C HIS A 104 -15.84 11.82 -1.92
N PHE A 105 -16.33 13.02 -2.24
CA PHE A 105 -17.11 13.24 -3.45
C PHE A 105 -16.25 13.04 -4.71
N HIS A 106 -15.01 13.55 -4.70
CA HIS A 106 -14.08 13.41 -5.82
C HIS A 106 -13.76 11.94 -6.13
N GLU A 107 -13.55 11.11 -5.12
CA GLU A 107 -13.32 9.66 -5.28
C GLU A 107 -14.48 8.92 -5.98
N ASN A 108 -15.71 9.42 -5.82
CA ASN A 108 -16.91 8.78 -6.37
C ASN A 108 -17.39 9.38 -7.69
N LEU A 109 -16.82 10.51 -8.13
CA LEU A 109 -17.20 11.22 -9.34
C LEU A 109 -16.09 11.13 -10.40
N LYS A 110 -16.47 11.25 -11.67
CA LYS A 110 -15.53 11.23 -12.81
C LYS A 110 -15.90 12.32 -13.81
N GLY A 111 -14.95 12.68 -14.67
CA GLY A 111 -15.19 13.63 -15.75
C GLY A 111 -15.31 15.07 -15.25
N GLU A 112 -16.31 15.80 -15.73
CA GLU A 112 -16.49 17.23 -15.46
C GLU A 112 -16.72 17.52 -13.97
N SER A 113 -17.59 16.76 -13.29
CA SER A 113 -17.85 16.97 -11.87
C SER A 113 -16.61 16.81 -10.99
N ALA A 114 -15.67 15.92 -11.36
CA ALA A 114 -14.40 15.77 -10.64
C ALA A 114 -13.53 17.03 -10.81
N ARG A 115 -13.44 17.57 -12.04
CA ARG A 115 -12.71 18.83 -12.31
C ARG A 115 -13.33 20.03 -11.60
N ASP A 116 -14.66 20.09 -11.55
CA ASP A 116 -15.38 21.13 -10.83
C ASP A 116 -15.06 21.11 -9.33
N LEU A 117 -14.88 19.92 -8.74
CA LEU A 117 -14.42 19.80 -7.34
C LEU A 117 -12.98 20.26 -7.15
N GLU A 118 -12.08 19.98 -8.09
CA GLU A 118 -10.70 20.51 -8.05
C GLU A 118 -10.70 22.06 -8.08
N VAL A 119 -11.52 22.66 -8.94
CA VAL A 119 -11.68 24.12 -9.05
C VAL A 119 -12.28 24.68 -7.77
N LEU A 120 -13.35 24.06 -7.25
CA LEU A 120 -13.97 24.45 -5.99
C LEU A 120 -12.99 24.44 -4.83
N PHE A 121 -12.18 23.38 -4.71
CA PHE A 121 -11.18 23.25 -3.65
C PHE A 121 -10.19 24.42 -3.64
N ARG A 122 -9.76 24.86 -4.83
CA ARG A 122 -8.91 26.04 -5.01
C ARG A 122 -9.63 27.33 -4.64
N ASN A 123 -10.86 27.52 -5.12
CA ASN A 123 -11.64 28.74 -4.88
C ASN A 123 -12.04 28.92 -3.40
N LEU A 124 -12.25 27.83 -2.67
CA LEU A 124 -12.45 27.84 -1.22
C LEU A 124 -11.17 28.21 -0.44
N GLY A 125 -9.99 28.21 -1.10
CA GLY A 125 -8.71 28.49 -0.47
C GLY A 125 -8.16 27.33 0.36
N LEU A 126 -8.59 26.09 0.09
CA LEU A 126 -8.20 24.90 0.85
C LEU A 126 -6.79 24.40 0.52
N VAL A 127 -6.21 24.88 -0.58
CA VAL A 127 -4.81 24.61 -0.94
C VAL A 127 -3.85 25.07 0.16
N GLU A 128 -3.98 26.32 0.63
CA GLU A 128 -3.10 26.86 1.66
C GLU A 128 -3.15 26.05 2.96
N PHE A 129 -4.35 25.67 3.40
CA PHE A 129 -4.52 24.79 4.56
C PHE A 129 -3.89 23.41 4.35
N THR A 130 -3.93 22.88 3.13
CA THR A 130 -3.32 21.61 2.78
C THR A 130 -1.79 21.71 2.79
N LEU A 131 -1.22 22.83 2.33
CA LEU A 131 0.21 23.10 2.41
C LEU A 131 0.69 23.28 3.86
N MET A 132 -0.12 23.94 4.70
CA MET A 132 0.17 24.02 6.15
C MET A 132 0.13 22.62 6.81
N ASP A 133 -0.86 21.78 6.45
CA ASP A 133 -0.97 20.39 6.92
C ASP A 133 0.21 19.53 6.41
N LEU A 134 0.78 19.85 5.23
CA LEU A 134 1.98 19.19 4.71
C LEU A 134 3.21 19.48 5.59
N ASP A 135 3.38 20.72 6.04
CA ASP A 135 4.52 21.19 6.84
C ASP A 135 4.38 20.94 8.36
N ASP A 136 3.24 20.40 8.80
CA ASP A 136 2.88 20.19 10.22
C ASP A 136 3.73 19.11 10.94
N GLY A 137 4.48 18.29 10.20
CA GLY A 137 5.41 17.28 10.72
C GLY A 137 4.77 16.03 11.36
N ARG A 138 3.49 16.09 11.75
CA ARG A 138 2.76 14.90 12.24
C ARG A 138 2.42 14.02 11.04
N TRP A 139 2.93 12.78 11.05
CA TRP A 139 2.81 11.83 9.94
C TRP A 139 1.38 11.69 9.38
N PHE A 140 0.36 11.65 10.24
CA PHE A 140 -1.04 11.50 9.81
C PHE A 140 -1.60 12.77 9.16
N THR A 141 -1.07 13.94 9.52
CA THR A 141 -1.42 15.20 8.88
C THR A 141 -0.76 15.26 7.50
N THR A 142 0.54 15.03 7.45
CA THR A 142 1.34 15.01 6.22
C THR A 142 0.80 14.01 5.20
N ALA A 143 0.51 12.76 5.60
CA ALA A 143 -0.05 11.75 4.70
C ALA A 143 -1.41 12.18 4.11
N ARG A 144 -2.27 12.82 4.90
CA ARG A 144 -3.56 13.34 4.42
C ARG A 144 -3.38 14.52 3.47
N ALA A 145 -2.40 15.39 3.73
CA ALA A 145 -2.08 16.50 2.85
C ALA A 145 -1.59 15.99 1.48
N ILE A 146 -0.62 15.07 1.47
CA ILE A 146 -0.12 14.47 0.23
C ILE A 146 -1.24 13.77 -0.54
N ASN A 147 -2.10 13.01 0.15
CA ASN A 147 -3.28 12.39 -0.47
C ASN A 147 -4.20 13.44 -1.10
N ALA A 148 -4.51 14.52 -0.40
CA ALA A 148 -5.36 15.59 -0.92
C ALA A 148 -4.76 16.26 -2.16
N LEU A 149 -3.45 16.57 -2.12
CA LEU A 149 -2.73 17.13 -3.26
C LEU A 149 -2.73 16.14 -4.45
N SER A 150 -2.58 14.85 -4.17
CA SER A 150 -2.53 13.80 -5.19
C SER A 150 -3.88 13.52 -5.84
N GLU A 151 -4.97 13.47 -5.06
CA GLU A 151 -6.31 13.22 -5.58
C GLU A 151 -6.82 14.39 -6.41
N LEU A 152 -6.53 15.63 -6.00
CA LEU A 152 -7.05 16.84 -6.64
C LEU A 152 -6.08 17.46 -7.67
N SER A 153 -5.11 16.67 -8.14
CA SER A 153 -4.15 17.07 -9.18
C SER A 153 -3.44 18.41 -8.86
N ILE A 154 -3.07 18.62 -7.59
CA ILE A 154 -2.43 19.85 -7.11
C ILE A 154 -0.91 19.69 -7.16
N GLU A 155 -0.30 20.27 -8.19
CA GLU A 155 1.14 20.35 -8.35
C GLU A 155 1.77 21.26 -7.26
N VAL A 156 2.79 20.76 -6.58
CA VAL A 156 3.68 21.50 -5.68
C VAL A 156 5.13 21.24 -6.11
N PRO A 157 6.10 22.07 -5.69
CA PRO A 157 7.51 21.79 -5.97
C PRO A 157 7.89 20.38 -5.54
N ASN A 158 8.50 19.61 -6.47
CA ASN A 158 8.77 18.18 -6.28
C ASN A 158 9.58 17.89 -5.01
N ASP A 159 10.56 18.75 -4.70
CA ASP A 159 11.40 18.65 -3.50
C ASP A 159 10.61 18.58 -2.20
N ARG A 160 9.44 19.27 -2.14
CA ARG A 160 8.55 19.20 -0.98
C ARG A 160 7.95 17.82 -0.75
N ILE A 161 7.66 17.08 -1.82
CA ILE A 161 7.11 15.71 -1.73
C ILE A 161 8.23 14.66 -1.68
N GLU A 162 9.35 14.91 -2.35
CA GLU A 162 10.52 14.03 -2.35
C GLU A 162 11.10 13.81 -0.94
N ALA A 163 11.01 14.81 -0.07
CA ALA A 163 11.40 14.70 1.34
C ALA A 163 10.70 13.52 2.06
N TYR A 164 9.54 13.08 1.57
CA TYR A 164 8.71 12.03 2.16
C TYR A 164 8.88 10.65 1.51
N LEU A 165 9.62 10.55 0.40
CA LEU A 165 9.82 9.29 -0.35
C LEU A 165 10.49 8.17 0.46
N ASN A 166 11.24 8.54 1.49
CA ASN A 166 11.97 7.60 2.33
C ASN A 166 11.51 7.62 3.80
N GLU A 167 10.34 8.23 4.06
CA GLU A 167 9.78 8.36 5.40
C GLU A 167 9.64 7.00 6.07
N SER A 168 9.87 6.94 7.38
CA SER A 168 9.79 5.73 8.18
C SER A 168 8.39 5.13 8.17
N ARG A 169 7.37 5.99 8.20
CA ARG A 169 5.95 5.61 8.17
C ARG A 169 5.53 5.23 6.76
N ASN A 170 5.02 4.01 6.62
CA ASN A 170 4.63 3.44 5.33
C ASN A 170 3.55 4.28 4.64
N GLU A 171 2.63 4.84 5.42
CA GLU A 171 1.50 5.63 4.93
C GLU A 171 1.97 6.91 4.24
N VAL A 172 2.87 7.67 4.88
CA VAL A 172 3.43 8.90 4.31
C VAL A 172 4.23 8.58 3.05
N ARG A 173 5.06 7.53 3.12
CA ARG A 173 5.88 7.09 2.00
C ARG A 173 5.04 6.66 0.79
N GLN A 174 4.04 5.82 1.00
CA GLN A 174 3.14 5.37 -0.08
C GLN A 174 2.39 6.54 -0.72
N GLN A 175 1.92 7.49 0.08
CA GLN A 175 1.25 8.68 -0.43
C GLN A 175 2.18 9.55 -1.29
N SER A 176 3.44 9.73 -0.87
CA SER A 176 4.43 10.46 -1.67
C SER A 176 4.75 9.78 -3.01
N GLN A 177 4.83 8.44 -3.03
CA GLN A 177 5.04 7.67 -4.27
C GLN A 177 3.81 7.76 -5.19
N LEU A 178 2.60 7.66 -4.62
CA LEU A 178 1.34 7.80 -5.37
C LEU A 178 1.21 9.19 -5.98
N TYR A 179 1.61 10.23 -5.25
CA TYR A 179 1.62 11.61 -5.75
C TYR A 179 2.37 11.73 -7.07
N PHE A 180 3.60 11.22 -7.13
CA PHE A 180 4.37 11.23 -8.39
C PHE A 180 3.73 10.39 -9.48
N LEU A 181 3.21 9.21 -9.15
CA LEU A 181 2.54 8.34 -10.13
C LEU A 181 1.29 8.99 -10.75
N LYS A 182 0.47 9.69 -9.95
CA LYS A 182 -0.77 10.32 -10.40
C LYS A 182 -0.53 11.59 -11.21
N LEU A 183 0.41 12.43 -10.78
CA LEU A 183 0.63 13.75 -11.39
C LEU A 183 1.70 13.72 -12.50
N ALA A 184 2.44 12.64 -12.65
CA ALA A 184 3.45 12.54 -13.68
C ALA A 184 2.85 12.65 -15.10
N LYS A 185 3.39 13.59 -15.87
CA LYS A 185 3.22 13.67 -17.32
C LYS A 185 4.22 12.73 -18.01
N GLU A 186 5.43 12.67 -17.45
CA GLU A 186 6.55 11.84 -17.92
C GLU A 186 7.26 11.21 -16.72
N GLN A 187 7.96 10.09 -16.96
CA GLN A 187 8.82 9.42 -15.97
C GLN A 187 8.14 9.19 -14.59
N PRO A 188 6.97 8.54 -14.54
CA PRO A 188 6.16 8.39 -13.31
C PRO A 188 6.86 7.63 -12.19
N LEU A 189 7.92 6.89 -12.51
CA LEU A 189 8.70 6.06 -11.60
C LEU A 189 10.07 6.65 -11.24
N LYS A 190 10.36 7.89 -11.63
CA LYS A 190 11.66 8.53 -11.34
C LYS A 190 11.99 8.61 -9.84
N PHE A 191 10.97 8.56 -8.98
CA PHE A 191 11.18 8.49 -7.54
C PHE A 191 11.96 7.22 -7.10
N LEU A 192 12.02 6.17 -7.94
CA LEU A 192 12.84 4.99 -7.68
C LEU A 192 14.32 5.35 -7.57
N ASP A 193 14.82 6.32 -8.34
CA ASP A 193 16.21 6.82 -8.27
C ASP A 193 16.59 7.34 -6.88
N LYS A 194 15.58 7.79 -6.12
CA LYS A 194 15.74 8.35 -4.77
C LYS A 194 15.32 7.37 -3.67
N THR A 195 14.90 6.16 -4.03
CA THR A 195 14.39 5.18 -3.06
C THR A 195 15.54 4.44 -2.40
N VAL A 196 15.68 4.61 -1.08
CA VAL A 196 16.75 3.96 -0.29
C VAL A 196 16.24 2.76 0.52
N ARG A 197 14.95 2.44 0.43
CA ARG A 197 14.31 1.34 1.16
C ARG A 197 13.81 0.27 0.19
N PRO A 198 14.02 -1.03 0.47
CA PRO A 198 13.48 -2.10 -0.35
C PRO A 198 11.96 -1.98 -0.53
N LEU A 199 11.49 -2.28 -1.75
CA LEU A 199 10.08 -2.39 -2.07
C LEU A 199 9.56 -3.73 -1.57
N THR A 200 8.59 -3.68 -0.66
CA THR A 200 7.81 -4.87 -0.30
C THR A 200 6.97 -5.35 -1.50
N THR A 201 6.61 -6.63 -1.54
CA THR A 201 5.74 -7.19 -2.58
C THR A 201 4.43 -6.41 -2.72
N TRP A 202 3.83 -6.00 -1.59
CA TRP A 202 2.63 -5.16 -1.59
C TRP A 202 2.86 -3.79 -2.24
N GLN A 203 4.01 -3.15 -1.99
CA GLN A 203 4.35 -1.89 -2.66
C GLN A 203 4.58 -2.08 -4.16
N GLN A 204 5.22 -3.17 -4.58
CA GLN A 204 5.39 -3.47 -6.01
C GLN A 204 4.04 -3.61 -6.72
N ILE A 205 3.11 -4.39 -6.14
CA ILE A 205 1.74 -4.56 -6.65
C ILE A 205 1.00 -3.21 -6.67
N TYR A 206 1.17 -2.42 -5.61
CA TYR A 206 0.54 -1.11 -5.51
C TYR A 206 1.04 -0.14 -6.59
N ILE A 207 2.36 -0.06 -6.79
CA ILE A 207 2.98 0.78 -7.83
C ILE A 207 2.52 0.33 -9.22
N GLU A 208 2.52 -0.98 -9.50
CA GLU A 208 2.03 -1.54 -10.77
C GLU A 208 0.57 -1.13 -11.03
N ASN A 209 -0.31 -1.33 -10.05
CA ASN A 209 -1.73 -0.96 -10.17
C ASN A 209 -1.92 0.55 -10.34
N ALA A 210 -1.18 1.37 -9.60
CA ALA A 210 -1.25 2.81 -9.70
C ALA A 210 -0.77 3.30 -11.09
N LEU A 211 0.33 2.73 -11.60
CA LEU A 211 0.83 3.03 -12.94
C LEU A 211 -0.21 2.66 -14.02
N LYS A 212 -0.83 1.48 -13.91
CA LYS A 212 -1.87 1.04 -14.86
C LYS A 212 -3.13 1.92 -14.84
N ASN A 213 -3.57 2.35 -13.66
CA ASN A 213 -4.86 3.01 -13.49
C ASN A 213 -4.77 4.52 -13.70
N PHE A 214 -3.73 5.17 -13.18
CA PHE A 214 -3.64 6.63 -13.10
C PHE A 214 -2.78 7.23 -14.20
N TYR A 215 -1.62 6.65 -14.49
CA TYR A 215 -0.71 7.22 -15.48
C TYR A 215 -1.23 7.02 -16.90
N LYS A 216 -1.16 8.07 -17.72
CA LYS A 216 -1.67 8.10 -19.11
C LYS A 216 -0.59 8.41 -20.15
N GLY A 217 0.66 8.57 -19.73
CA GLY A 217 1.77 8.80 -20.65
C GLY A 217 2.38 7.50 -21.21
N PRO A 218 3.51 7.59 -21.94
CA PRO A 218 4.18 6.43 -22.52
C PRO A 218 4.73 5.50 -21.45
N ALA A 219 4.67 4.19 -21.69
CA ALA A 219 5.20 3.18 -20.77
C ALA A 219 6.66 3.52 -20.38
N PRO A 220 7.01 3.53 -19.08
CA PRO A 220 8.39 3.79 -18.64
C PRO A 220 9.33 2.70 -19.17
N ASP A 221 10.54 3.07 -19.59
CA ASP A 221 11.60 2.08 -19.83
C ASP A 221 12.12 1.57 -18.49
N PHE A 222 11.73 0.34 -18.13
CA PHE A 222 12.05 -0.26 -16.83
C PHE A 222 13.52 -0.70 -16.75
N SER A 223 14.23 -0.76 -17.88
CA SER A 223 15.64 -1.15 -17.88
C SER A 223 16.55 -0.16 -17.15
N GLN A 224 16.09 1.08 -16.95
CA GLN A 224 16.80 2.14 -16.23
C GLN A 224 17.17 1.76 -14.79
N TRP A 225 16.45 0.82 -14.19
CA TRP A 225 16.64 0.41 -12.80
C TRP A 225 17.15 -1.03 -12.63
N LEU A 226 17.71 -1.64 -13.69
CA LEU A 226 18.31 -2.97 -13.61
C LEU A 226 19.62 -2.99 -12.80
N ASP A 227 20.34 -1.88 -12.77
CA ASP A 227 21.59 -1.72 -12.01
C ASP A 227 21.38 -1.07 -10.63
N HIS A 228 20.12 -1.01 -10.15
CA HIS A 228 19.79 -0.37 -8.89
C HIS A 228 20.36 -1.13 -7.68
N GLU A 229 20.84 -0.40 -6.66
CA GLU A 229 21.47 -1.01 -5.47
C GLU A 229 20.52 -1.94 -4.68
N LEU A 230 19.23 -1.59 -4.68
CA LEU A 230 18.18 -2.39 -4.03
C LEU A 230 17.69 -3.52 -4.94
N THR A 231 17.98 -4.76 -4.55
CA THR A 231 17.49 -5.99 -5.21
C THR A 231 15.98 -5.96 -5.50
N SER A 232 15.16 -5.46 -4.58
CA SER A 232 13.70 -5.40 -4.76
C SER A 232 13.26 -4.46 -5.89
N VAL A 233 14.06 -3.42 -6.19
CA VAL A 233 13.80 -2.50 -7.30
C VAL A 233 14.21 -3.18 -8.60
N VAL A 234 15.36 -3.85 -8.62
CA VAL A 234 15.80 -4.66 -9.77
C VAL A 234 14.77 -5.75 -10.11
N GLU A 235 14.32 -6.51 -9.11
CA GLU A 235 13.27 -7.53 -9.26
C GLU A 235 11.98 -6.94 -9.85
N PHE A 236 11.51 -5.81 -9.30
CA PHE A 236 10.35 -5.10 -9.82
C PHE A 236 10.54 -4.70 -11.29
N SER A 237 11.71 -4.17 -11.64
CA SER A 237 12.03 -3.71 -13.00
C SER A 237 12.09 -4.85 -14.01
N ILE A 238 12.72 -5.98 -13.66
CA ILE A 238 12.74 -7.19 -14.49
C ILE A 238 11.30 -7.64 -14.79
N ARG A 239 10.46 -7.70 -13.74
CA ARG A 239 9.05 -8.09 -13.88
C ARG A 239 8.27 -7.15 -14.80
N MET A 240 8.49 -5.85 -14.64
CA MET A 240 7.77 -4.83 -15.42
C MET A 240 8.19 -4.82 -16.90
N ILE A 241 9.46 -5.12 -17.22
CA ILE A 241 9.90 -5.32 -18.61
C ILE A 241 9.02 -6.37 -19.30
N ALA A 242 8.78 -7.51 -18.65
CA ALA A 242 7.89 -8.53 -19.19
C ALA A 242 6.43 -8.09 -19.22
N ARG A 243 5.90 -7.50 -18.14
CA ARG A 243 4.48 -7.08 -18.10
C ARG A 243 4.11 -6.03 -19.15
N TYR A 244 5.05 -5.17 -19.51
CA TYR A 244 4.87 -4.13 -20.52
C TYR A 244 5.40 -4.54 -21.90
N ASN A 245 5.78 -5.80 -22.09
CA ASN A 245 6.26 -6.37 -23.36
C ASN A 245 7.42 -5.57 -23.98
N GLN A 246 8.41 -5.18 -23.17
CA GLN A 246 9.60 -4.45 -23.63
C GLN A 246 10.63 -5.42 -24.22
N PHE A 247 10.31 -6.00 -25.38
CA PHE A 247 11.14 -6.99 -26.08
C PHE A 247 12.57 -6.47 -26.36
N GLU A 248 12.72 -5.17 -26.60
CA GLU A 248 14.01 -4.50 -26.79
C GLU A 248 14.97 -4.67 -25.59
N ASN A 249 14.43 -4.97 -24.41
CA ASN A 249 15.20 -5.14 -23.17
C ASN A 249 15.56 -6.61 -22.87
N ILE A 250 15.16 -7.59 -23.71
CA ILE A 250 15.54 -9.01 -23.55
C ILE A 250 17.06 -9.19 -23.37
N PRO A 251 17.94 -8.58 -24.18
CA PRO A 251 19.39 -8.74 -24.00
C PRO A 251 19.90 -8.27 -22.63
N LYS A 252 19.20 -7.33 -21.99
CA LYS A 252 19.54 -6.83 -20.65
C LYS A 252 19.08 -7.77 -19.53
N LEU A 253 18.13 -8.67 -19.80
CA LEU A 253 17.67 -9.68 -18.84
C LEU A 253 18.56 -10.93 -18.81
N ILE A 254 19.19 -11.29 -19.94
CA ILE A 254 20.05 -12.48 -20.07
C ILE A 254 21.14 -12.57 -18.98
N PRO A 255 21.87 -11.49 -18.61
CA PRO A 255 22.88 -11.54 -17.55
C PRO A 255 22.34 -12.03 -16.20
N PHE A 256 21.08 -11.77 -15.87
CA PHE A 256 20.46 -12.18 -14.61
C PHE A 256 20.26 -13.70 -14.51
N LEU A 257 20.29 -14.43 -15.63
CA LEU A 257 20.29 -15.90 -15.63
C LEU A 257 21.54 -16.48 -14.95
N LYS A 258 22.61 -15.70 -14.80
CA LYS A 258 23.84 -16.09 -14.09
C LYS A 258 23.97 -15.45 -12.71
N SER A 259 22.91 -14.80 -12.22
CA SER A 259 22.91 -14.17 -10.91
C SER A 259 23.06 -15.21 -9.80
N LYS A 260 23.87 -14.89 -8.79
CA LYS A 260 23.96 -15.68 -7.54
C LYS A 260 22.73 -15.50 -6.64
N ASN A 261 21.91 -14.49 -6.92
CA ASN A 261 20.67 -14.25 -6.20
C ASN A 261 19.54 -14.99 -6.91
N ASP A 262 19.08 -16.07 -6.29
CA ASP A 262 17.99 -16.91 -6.80
C ASP A 262 16.70 -16.13 -7.06
N THR A 263 16.40 -15.08 -6.28
CA THR A 263 15.22 -14.24 -6.51
C THR A 263 15.31 -13.53 -7.86
N LEU A 264 16.45 -12.90 -8.15
CA LEU A 264 16.66 -12.21 -9.44
C LEU A 264 16.74 -13.19 -10.61
N LYS A 265 17.42 -14.33 -10.41
CA LYS A 265 17.49 -15.38 -11.43
C LYS A 265 16.11 -15.95 -11.74
N CYS A 266 15.31 -16.23 -10.73
CA CYS A 266 13.94 -16.71 -10.87
C CYS A 266 13.06 -15.68 -11.61
N GLU A 267 13.14 -14.41 -11.24
CA GLU A 267 12.39 -13.33 -11.88
C GLU A 267 12.79 -13.15 -13.35
N ALA A 268 14.09 -13.27 -13.67
CA ALA A 268 14.59 -13.21 -15.04
C ALA A 268 14.09 -14.39 -15.89
N ILE A 269 14.13 -15.62 -15.36
CA ILE A 269 13.57 -16.79 -16.06
C ILE A 269 12.08 -16.59 -16.32
N ASN A 270 11.30 -16.19 -15.31
CA ASN A 270 9.87 -15.90 -15.45
C ASN A 270 9.61 -14.83 -16.52
N SER A 271 10.37 -13.75 -16.49
CA SER A 271 10.19 -12.61 -17.38
C SER A 271 10.54 -12.96 -18.83
N LEU A 272 11.66 -13.66 -19.06
CA LEU A 272 12.04 -14.16 -20.39
C LEU A 272 11.06 -15.23 -20.90
N THR A 273 10.50 -16.05 -20.00
CA THR A 273 9.46 -17.02 -20.35
C THR A 273 8.19 -16.32 -20.83
N ASN A 274 7.76 -15.27 -20.12
CA ASN A 274 6.58 -14.46 -20.48
C ASN A 274 6.78 -13.64 -21.76
N LEU A 275 8.02 -13.29 -22.10
CA LEU A 275 8.40 -12.63 -23.35
C LEU A 275 8.61 -13.62 -24.51
N GLU A 276 8.39 -14.92 -24.28
CA GLU A 276 8.54 -15.99 -25.27
C GLU A 276 9.94 -16.04 -25.91
N ASP A 277 11.00 -15.78 -25.12
CA ASP A 277 12.37 -15.85 -25.61
C ASP A 277 12.76 -17.29 -25.99
N THR A 278 12.83 -17.54 -27.29
CA THR A 278 13.17 -18.85 -27.86
C THR A 278 14.58 -19.33 -27.51
N GLY A 279 15.50 -18.41 -27.17
CA GLY A 279 16.87 -18.76 -26.76
C GLY A 279 16.99 -19.22 -25.31
N LEU A 280 15.96 -19.01 -24.49
CA LEU A 280 16.01 -19.18 -23.03
C LEU A 280 16.39 -20.60 -22.61
N LEU A 281 15.77 -21.62 -23.20
CA LEU A 281 15.95 -23.00 -22.76
C LEU A 281 17.36 -23.53 -23.05
N GLU A 282 17.97 -23.10 -24.16
CA GLU A 282 19.36 -23.45 -24.49
C GLU A 282 20.36 -22.85 -23.50
N LEU A 283 20.00 -21.74 -22.84
CA LEU A 283 20.82 -21.12 -21.80
C LEU A 283 20.61 -21.75 -20.41
N LEU A 284 19.46 -22.37 -20.15
CA LEU A 284 19.09 -22.86 -18.81
C LEU A 284 19.34 -24.35 -18.61
N ILE A 285 19.03 -25.16 -19.63
CA ILE A 285 19.08 -26.63 -19.52
C ILE A 285 20.49 -27.15 -19.26
N PRO A 286 21.57 -26.65 -19.88
CA PRO A 286 22.93 -27.18 -19.66
C PRO A 286 23.37 -27.16 -18.20
N ASP A 287 22.99 -26.11 -17.46
CA ASP A 287 23.39 -25.91 -16.06
C ASP A 287 22.30 -26.35 -15.07
N PHE A 288 21.25 -27.04 -15.53
CA PHE A 288 20.06 -27.36 -14.72
C PHE A 288 20.42 -28.03 -13.38
N SER A 289 21.31 -29.02 -13.40
CA SER A 289 21.70 -29.79 -12.21
C SER A 289 22.38 -28.94 -11.11
N GLU A 290 23.10 -27.89 -11.48
CA GLU A 290 23.88 -27.02 -10.58
C GLU A 290 23.02 -25.96 -9.87
N ASN A 291 21.78 -25.79 -10.32
CA ASN A 291 20.87 -24.77 -9.80
C ASN A 291 20.21 -25.17 -8.47
N SER A 292 19.79 -24.16 -7.71
CA SER A 292 18.97 -24.37 -6.52
C SER A 292 17.60 -24.97 -6.88
N ARG A 293 16.93 -25.57 -5.90
CA ARG A 293 15.62 -26.20 -6.11
C ARG A 293 14.56 -25.25 -6.66
N ILE A 294 14.56 -23.98 -6.21
CA ILE A 294 13.60 -22.96 -6.67
C ILE A 294 13.81 -22.70 -8.17
N ILE A 295 15.06 -22.56 -8.59
CA ILE A 295 15.41 -22.34 -9.98
C ILE A 295 15.10 -23.57 -10.84
N LYS A 296 15.38 -24.79 -10.36
CA LYS A 296 15.00 -26.03 -11.06
C LYS A 296 13.51 -26.13 -11.33
N LEU A 297 12.67 -25.79 -10.35
CA LEU A 297 11.21 -25.72 -10.53
C LEU A 297 10.82 -24.69 -11.57
N GLN A 298 11.49 -23.53 -11.58
CA GLN A 298 11.23 -22.46 -12.52
C GLN A 298 11.64 -22.84 -13.95
N ILE A 299 12.76 -23.56 -14.14
CA ILE A 299 13.18 -24.09 -15.45
C ILE A 299 12.16 -25.10 -15.96
N LEU A 300 11.64 -25.99 -15.10
CA LEU A 300 10.59 -26.94 -15.49
C LEU A 300 9.31 -26.22 -15.95
N GLU A 301 8.91 -25.13 -15.30
CA GLU A 301 7.77 -24.34 -15.77
C GLU A 301 8.06 -23.64 -17.11
N ALA A 302 9.27 -23.13 -17.31
CA ALA A 302 9.69 -22.55 -18.59
C ALA A 302 9.67 -23.60 -19.72
N VAL A 303 10.16 -24.82 -19.48
CA VAL A 303 10.09 -25.93 -20.45
C VAL A 303 8.65 -26.31 -20.77
N LYS A 304 7.77 -26.35 -19.77
CA LYS A 304 6.34 -26.62 -19.99
C LYS A 304 5.68 -25.57 -20.90
N GLN A 305 6.08 -24.30 -20.78
CA GLN A 305 5.47 -23.20 -21.51
C GLN A 305 6.07 -22.98 -22.90
N LEU A 306 7.39 -23.06 -23.04
CA LEU A 306 8.11 -22.73 -24.28
C LEU A 306 8.73 -23.94 -24.99
N GLY A 307 8.95 -25.02 -24.24
CA GLY A 307 9.79 -26.14 -24.69
C GLY A 307 9.03 -27.24 -25.41
N SER A 308 9.81 -28.16 -25.95
CA SER A 308 9.35 -29.42 -26.53
C SER A 308 9.51 -30.58 -25.55
N TYR A 309 8.97 -31.75 -25.91
CA TYR A 309 9.21 -32.98 -25.15
C TYR A 309 10.70 -33.36 -25.12
N GLU A 310 11.48 -32.99 -26.13
CA GLU A 310 12.92 -33.26 -26.16
C GLU A 310 13.68 -32.39 -25.15
N ASP A 311 13.26 -31.13 -24.98
CA ASP A 311 13.80 -30.24 -23.94
C ASP A 311 13.50 -30.79 -22.54
N LEU A 312 12.29 -31.32 -22.35
CA LEU A 312 11.93 -31.99 -21.10
C LEU A 312 12.84 -33.20 -20.85
N LYS A 313 13.08 -34.06 -21.83
CA LYS A 313 14.00 -35.21 -21.68
C LYS A 313 15.42 -34.78 -21.30
N ARG A 314 15.95 -33.71 -21.88
CA ARG A 314 17.27 -33.15 -21.53
C ARG A 314 17.33 -32.74 -20.05
N VAL A 315 16.25 -32.18 -19.52
CA VAL A 315 16.12 -31.90 -18.07
C VAL A 315 16.02 -33.20 -17.26
N GLY A 316 15.21 -34.16 -17.71
CA GLY A 316 15.02 -35.45 -17.06
C GLY A 316 16.33 -36.23 -16.88
N ALA A 317 17.23 -36.18 -17.86
CA ALA A 317 18.55 -36.80 -17.81
C ALA A 317 19.46 -36.24 -16.69
N GLN A 318 19.16 -35.05 -16.17
CA GLN A 318 19.92 -34.37 -15.12
C GLN A 318 19.25 -34.43 -13.74
N LEU A 319 18.03 -34.99 -13.63
CA LEU A 319 17.31 -35.09 -12.35
C LEU A 319 17.94 -36.17 -11.47
N ALA A 320 18.33 -35.78 -10.25
CA ALA A 320 18.76 -36.73 -9.25
C ALA A 320 17.62 -37.72 -8.92
N PRO A 321 17.93 -39.01 -8.65
CA PRO A 321 16.92 -39.99 -8.23
C PRO A 321 16.09 -39.47 -7.05
N ILE A 322 16.76 -39.01 -5.99
CA ILE A 322 16.15 -38.68 -4.70
C ILE A 322 15.33 -37.37 -4.66
N ASP A 323 15.31 -36.58 -5.73
CA ASP A 323 14.59 -35.30 -5.82
C ASP A 323 13.10 -35.52 -6.17
N TRP A 324 12.38 -36.18 -5.26
CA TRP A 324 11.01 -36.67 -5.48
C TRP A 324 10.03 -35.58 -5.94
N GLU A 325 10.11 -34.37 -5.40
CA GLU A 325 9.21 -33.27 -5.79
C GLU A 325 9.45 -32.82 -7.23
N LEU A 326 10.72 -32.73 -7.64
CA LEU A 326 11.08 -32.35 -9.00
C LEU A 326 10.65 -33.45 -9.98
N ARG A 327 10.78 -34.73 -9.60
CA ARG A 327 10.27 -35.85 -10.40
C ARG A 327 8.76 -35.82 -10.56
N ILE A 328 8.01 -35.53 -9.49
CA ILE A 328 6.54 -35.35 -9.60
C ILE A 328 6.22 -34.24 -10.59
N LYS A 329 6.87 -33.08 -10.46
CA LYS A 329 6.65 -31.96 -11.37
C LYS A 329 7.02 -32.33 -12.81
N TYR A 330 8.15 -33.00 -13.01
CA TYR A 330 8.59 -33.53 -14.31
C TYR A 330 7.54 -34.43 -14.96
N HIS A 331 7.07 -35.47 -14.26
CA HIS A 331 6.08 -36.40 -14.83
C HIS A 331 4.73 -35.74 -15.08
N ASN A 332 4.34 -34.77 -14.26
CA ASN A 332 3.14 -33.97 -14.53
C ASN A 332 3.26 -33.16 -15.83
N ILE A 333 4.44 -32.63 -16.13
CA ILE A 333 4.72 -31.94 -17.40
C ILE A 333 4.78 -32.94 -18.56
N GLU A 334 5.42 -34.10 -18.34
CA GLU A 334 5.52 -35.19 -19.32
C GLU A 334 4.14 -35.68 -19.76
N GLN A 335 3.20 -35.84 -18.83
CA GLN A 335 1.81 -36.17 -19.14
C GLN A 335 1.12 -35.11 -20.00
N GLY A 336 1.51 -33.83 -19.86
CA GLY A 336 1.01 -32.75 -20.70
C GLY A 336 1.49 -32.85 -22.14
N PHE A 337 2.73 -33.29 -22.36
CA PHE A 337 3.28 -33.53 -23.70
C PHE A 337 2.81 -34.85 -24.33
N LEU A 338 2.51 -35.87 -23.51
CA LEU A 338 2.13 -37.22 -23.95
C LEU A 338 0.83 -37.70 -23.27
N PRO A 339 -0.31 -37.05 -23.56
CA PRO A 339 -1.58 -37.35 -22.88
C PRO A 339 -2.04 -38.80 -23.08
N GLU A 340 -1.71 -39.42 -24.21
CA GLU A 340 -2.03 -40.81 -24.54
C GLU A 340 -1.23 -41.85 -23.74
N LYS A 341 -0.12 -41.45 -23.11
CA LYS A 341 0.75 -42.35 -22.33
C LYS A 341 0.60 -42.18 -20.82
N LYS A 342 -0.46 -41.51 -20.37
CA LYS A 342 -0.66 -41.14 -18.97
C LYS A 342 -0.55 -42.32 -17.99
N GLU A 343 -1.18 -43.46 -18.32
CA GLU A 343 -1.13 -44.68 -17.48
C GLU A 343 0.27 -45.28 -17.39
N LEU A 344 1.02 -45.25 -18.51
CA LEU A 344 2.40 -45.73 -18.57
C LEU A 344 3.32 -44.84 -17.72
N ILE A 345 3.19 -43.51 -17.86
CA ILE A 345 3.98 -42.53 -17.09
C ILE A 345 3.69 -42.67 -15.59
N TYR A 346 2.41 -42.83 -15.20
CA TYR A 346 2.04 -43.06 -13.81
C TYR A 346 2.63 -44.36 -13.26
N SER A 347 2.60 -45.44 -14.05
CA SER A 347 3.17 -46.73 -13.67
C SER A 347 4.69 -46.64 -13.48
N GLN A 348 5.38 -45.94 -14.38
CA GLN A 348 6.82 -45.68 -14.28
C GLN A 348 7.14 -44.87 -13.02
N PHE A 349 6.40 -43.79 -12.77
CA PHE A 349 6.56 -42.99 -11.56
C PHE A 349 6.37 -43.83 -10.27
N MET A 350 5.36 -44.70 -10.23
CA MET A 350 5.12 -45.58 -9.08
C MET A 350 6.22 -46.63 -8.87
N LEU A 351 6.87 -47.07 -9.95
CA LEU A 351 8.04 -47.94 -9.88
C LEU A 351 9.25 -47.20 -9.31
N GLU A 352 9.57 -46.02 -9.86
CA GLU A 352 10.68 -45.18 -9.38
C GLU A 352 10.55 -44.89 -7.88
N LYS A 353 9.35 -44.53 -7.43
CA LYS A 353 9.05 -44.31 -6.00
C LYS A 353 9.26 -45.54 -5.12
N ARG A 354 9.08 -46.75 -5.66
CA ARG A 354 9.19 -48.01 -4.90
C ARG A 354 10.65 -48.45 -4.71
N PHE A 355 11.56 -48.07 -5.61
CA PHE A 355 12.97 -48.47 -5.58
C PHE A 355 13.88 -47.51 -4.77
N GLU A 356 13.33 -46.42 -4.22
CA GLU A 356 14.05 -45.43 -3.42
C GLU A 356 13.72 -45.47 -1.91
N ILE A 357 12.95 -46.48 -1.47
CA ILE A 357 12.87 -46.93 -0.06
C ILE A 357 13.75 -48.17 0.05
#